data_AF-A0A4Q6BER1-F1
#
_entry.id   AF-A0A4Q6BER1-F1
#
_cell.length_a   1.000
_cell.length_b   1.000
_cell.length_c   1.000
_cell.angle_alpha   90.00
_cell.angle_beta   90.00
_cell.angle_gamma   90.00
#
_symmetry.space_group_name_H-M   'P 1'
#
loop_
_entity.id
_entity.type
_entity.pdbx_description
1 polymer ?
#
loop_
_entity_poly.entity_id
_entity_poly.type
_entity_poly.pdbx_seq_one_letter_code
_entity_poly.pdbx_strand_id
1 'polypeptide(L)' 'MTPIPLSPDWVCEVLSPSTETFDRGVKATWYASVGVAHLWFVDPEARTLEVHENDGGAWRPAGRGQGESDV' A
#
# COMPACT_ATOMS: atom_id res chain seq x y z
N MET A 1 -5.29 20.70 14.96
CA MET A 1 -5.14 19.30 14.51
C MET A 1 -3.92 18.74 15.21
N THR A 2 -4.07 17.64 15.96
CA THR A 2 -2.99 17.05 16.75
C THR A 2 -2.28 15.97 15.93
N PRO A 3 -0.94 15.93 15.85
CA PRO A 3 -0.22 14.89 15.12
C PRO A 3 -0.47 13.50 15.70
N ILE A 4 -0.46 12.49 14.83
CA ILE A 4 -0.41 11.08 15.25
C ILE A 4 1.09 10.73 15.39
N PRO A 5 1.58 10.44 16.61
CA PRO A 5 3.02 10.29 16.86
C PRO A 5 3.56 8.89 16.54
N LEU A 6 2.67 7.94 16.21
CA LEU A 6 3.01 6.56 15.91
C LEU A 6 2.79 6.27 14.44
N SER A 7 3.67 5.46 13.86
CA SER A 7 3.40 4.84 12.58
C SER A 7 2.24 3.84 12.73
N PRO A 8 1.39 3.72 11.70
CA PRO A 8 0.39 2.67 11.68
C PRO A 8 1.05 1.30 11.46
N ASP A 9 0.43 0.23 11.96
CA ASP A 9 0.85 -1.14 11.67
C ASP A 9 0.55 -1.53 10.21
N TRP A 10 -0.50 -0.95 9.62
CA TRP A 10 -0.95 -1.22 8.25
C TRP A 10 -1.41 0.04 7.54
N VAL A 11 -1.09 0.15 6.26
CA VAL A 11 -1.59 1.20 5.36
C VAL A 11 -2.21 0.59 4.11
N CYS A 12 -3.25 1.26 3.61
CA CYS A 12 -3.89 0.93 2.35
C CYS A 12 -3.90 2.16 1.46
N GLU A 13 -3.28 2.04 0.30
CA GLU A 13 -3.28 3.07 -0.74
C GLU A 13 -4.27 2.68 -1.83
N VAL A 14 -5.26 3.55 -2.06
CA VAL A 14 -6.20 3.40 -3.18
C VAL A 14 -5.64 4.20 -4.34
N LEU A 15 -5.24 3.48 -5.39
CA LEU A 15 -4.55 4.07 -6.51
C LEU A 15 -5.50 4.93 -7.35
N SER A 16 -4.94 6.02 -7.87
CA SER A 16 -5.56 6.86 -8.86
C SER A 16 -4.53 7.24 -9.92
N PRO A 17 -4.93 7.49 -11.18
CA PRO A 17 -3.98 7.81 -12.25
C PRO A 17 -3.07 9.01 -11.96
N SER A 18 -3.52 9.97 -11.16
CA SER A 18 -2.77 11.19 -10.86
C SER A 18 -1.71 11.01 -9.76
N THR A 19 -1.83 10.00 -8.89
CA THR A 19 -0.94 9.82 -7.73
C THR A 19 -0.25 8.46 -7.71
N GLU A 20 -0.62 7.51 -8.57
CA GLU A 20 -0.11 6.14 -8.52
C GLU A 20 1.42 6.07 -8.50
N THR A 21 2.11 6.87 -9.31
CA THR A 21 3.59 6.90 -9.32
C THR A 21 4.16 7.33 -7.97
N PHE A 22 3.52 8.28 -7.29
CA PHE A 22 3.93 8.73 -5.97
C PHE A 22 3.62 7.68 -4.90
N ASP A 23 2.41 7.11 -4.93
CA ASP A 23 1.94 6.11 -3.97
C ASP A 23 2.80 4.84 -4.02
N ARG A 24 3.11 4.34 -5.23
CA ARG A 24 3.98 3.18 -5.44
C ARG A 24 5.47 3.46 -5.21
N GLY A 25 5.89 4.73 -5.32
CA GLY A 25 7.29 5.13 -5.25
C GLY A 25 7.70 5.67 -3.89
N VAL A 26 7.85 6.99 -3.82
CA VAL A 26 8.41 7.71 -2.66
C VAL A 26 7.61 7.44 -1.39
N LYS A 27 6.28 7.41 -1.49
CA LYS A 27 5.39 7.22 -0.35
C LYS A 27 5.53 5.82 0.26
N ALA A 28 5.44 4.78 -0.56
CA ALA A 28 5.67 3.40 -0.13
C ALA A 28 7.06 3.20 0.48
N THR A 29 8.11 3.73 -0.16
CA THR A 29 9.49 3.63 0.37
C THR A 29 9.59 4.27 1.75
N TRP A 30 8.94 5.42 1.95
CA TRP A 30 8.92 6.09 3.24
C TRP A 30 8.18 5.25 4.30
N TYR A 31 7.00 4.71 4.00
CA TYR A 31 6.27 3.82 4.92
C TYR A 31 7.10 2.61 5.36
N ALA A 32 7.85 1.99 4.44
CA ALA A 32 8.73 0.89 4.79
C ALA A 32 9.82 1.34 5.76
N SER A 33 10.44 2.48 5.49
CA SER A 33 11.55 3.02 6.30
C SER A 33 11.14 3.36 7.74
N VAL A 34 9.87 3.72 7.97
CA VAL A 34 9.34 4.05 9.30
C VAL A 34 8.68 2.85 10.00
N GLY A 35 8.82 1.65 9.43
CA GLY A 35 8.45 0.40 10.08
C GLY A 35 6.98 0.02 10.01
N VAL A 36 6.20 0.59 9.07
CA VAL A 36 4.84 0.09 8.80
C VAL A 36 4.95 -1.38 8.38
N ALA A 37 4.22 -2.28 9.02
CA ALA A 37 4.39 -3.72 8.82
C ALA A 37 3.75 -4.22 7.51
N HIS A 38 2.62 -3.62 7.12
CA HIS A 38 1.83 -4.08 5.97
C HIS A 38 1.42 -2.91 5.06
N LEU A 39 1.53 -3.10 3.74
CA LEU A 39 1.09 -2.14 2.73
C LEU A 39 0.20 -2.83 1.70
N TRP A 40 -1.00 -2.31 1.50
CA TRP A 40 -1.90 -2.75 0.43
C TRP A 40 -2.01 -1.68 -0.65
N PHE A 41 -1.93 -2.10 -1.91
CA PHE A 41 -2.36 -1.29 -3.05
C PHE A 41 -3.68 -1.82 -3.58
N VAL A 42 -4.69 -0.97 -3.59
CA VAL A 42 -5.98 -1.24 -4.20
C VAL A 42 -6.05 -0.44 -5.49
N ASP A 43 -6.21 -1.12 -6.62
CA ASP A 43 -6.48 -0.48 -7.90
C ASP A 43 -7.95 -0.72 -8.28
N PRO A 44 -8.81 0.30 -8.16
CA PRO A 44 -10.22 0.17 -8.53
C PRO A 44 -10.44 -0.01 -10.03
N GLU A 45 -9.59 0.58 -10.88
CA GLU A 45 -9.73 0.53 -12.34
C GLU A 45 -9.33 -0.85 -12.87
N ALA A 46 -8.18 -1.37 -12.43
CA ALA A 46 -7.73 -2.72 -12.75
C ALA A 46 -8.45 -3.80 -11.93
N ARG A 47 -9.20 -3.40 -10.90
CA ARG A 47 -9.88 -4.28 -9.93
C ARG A 47 -8.90 -5.25 -9.28
N THR A 48 -7.75 -4.75 -8.83
CA THR A 48 -6.73 -5.59 -8.18
C THR A 48 -6.45 -5.16 -6.75
N LEU A 49 -5.99 -6.13 -5.95
CA LEU A 49 -5.38 -5.91 -4.65
C LEU A 49 -3.97 -6.51 -4.68
N GLU A 50 -2.96 -5.73 -4.32
CA GLU A 50 -1.60 -6.20 -4.08
C GLU A 50 -1.27 -6.04 -2.60
N VAL A 51 -0.81 -7.12 -1.96
CA VAL A 51 -0.50 -7.15 -0.52
C VAL A 51 1.00 -7.30 -0.33
N HIS A 52 1.58 -6.42 0.48
CA HIS A 52 3.00 -6.41 0.79
C HIS A 52 3.25 -6.45 2.30
N GLU A 53 4.35 -7.11 2.68
CA GLU A 53 4.90 -7.14 4.04
C GLU A 53 6.25 -6.45 4.05
N ASN A 54 6.53 -5.72 5.14
CA ASN A 54 7.80 -5.04 5.32
C ASN A 54 8.85 -6.01 5.90
N ASP A 55 9.92 -6.20 5.16
CA ASP A 55 11.10 -6.98 5.55
C ASP A 55 12.28 -6.02 5.73
N GLY A 56 12.46 -5.51 6.95
CA GLY A 56 13.61 -4.68 7.30
C GLY A 56 13.73 -3.36 6.53
N GLY A 57 12.60 -2.74 6.16
CA GLY A 57 12.55 -1.50 5.39
C GLY A 57 12.37 -1.69 3.88
N ALA A 58 12.13 -2.92 3.43
CA ALA A 58 11.84 -3.25 2.04
C ALA A 58 10.53 -4.03 1.90
N TRP A 59 9.72 -3.66 0.91
CA TRP A 59 8.47 -4.37 0.64
C TRP A 59 8.71 -5.71 -0.04
N ARG A 60 8.09 -6.76 0.49
CA ARG A 60 8.00 -8.09 -0.09
C ARG A 60 6.56 -8.37 -0.49
N PRO A 61 6.30 -8.86 -1.72
CA PRO A 61 4.98 -9.32 -2.09
C PRO A 61 4.54 -10.48 -1.17
N ALA A 62 3.35 -10.38 -0.60
CA ALA A 62 2.76 -11.38 0.27
C ALA A 62 1.46 -11.97 -0.31
N GLY A 63 0.79 -11.25 -1.23
CA GLY A 63 -0.38 -11.76 -1.92
C GLY A 63 -0.86 -10.86 -3.05
N ARG A 64 -1.72 -11.40 -3.91
CA ARG A 64 -2.41 -10.64 -4.95
C ARG A 64 -3.81 -11.20 -5.16
N GLY A 65 -4.79 -10.32 -5.29
CA GLY A 65 -6.17 -10.64 -5.64
C GLY A 65 -6.62 -9.91 -6.91
N GLN A 66 -7.49 -10.56 -7.67
CA GLN A 66 -8.22 -9.96 -8.78
C GLN A 66 -9.70 -9.97 -8.39
N GLY A 67 -10.40 -8.86 -8.62
CA GLY A 67 -11.84 -8.81 -8.41
C GLY A 67 -12.57 -9.75 -9.35
N GLU A 68 -13.41 -10.63 -8.81
CA GLU A 68 -14.32 -11.48 -9.57
C GLU A 68 -15.52 -10.65 -10.06
N SER A 69 -16.04 -10.99 -11.24
CA SER A 69 -17.19 -10.32 -11.84
C SER A 69 -18.42 -11.20 -11.69
N ASP A 70 -19.11 -11.10 -10.55
CA ASP A 70 -20.46 -11.63 -10.40
C ASP A 70 -21.46 -10.47 -10.37
N VAL A 71 -21.58 -9.76 -11.51
CA VAL A 71 -22.74 -8.89 -11.83
C VAL A 71 -23.03 -8.97 -13.32
#